data_AF-A0A6G0RKE9-F1
#
_entry.id   AF-A0A6G0RKE9-F1
#
_cell.length_a   1.000
_cell.length_b   1.000
_cell.length_c   1.000
_cell.angle_alpha   90.00
_cell.angle_beta   90.00
_cell.angle_gamma   90.00
#
_symmetry.space_group_name_H-M   'P 1'
#
loop_
_entity.id
_entity.type
_entity.pdbx_description
1 polymer ?
#
loop_
_entity_poly.entity_id
_entity_poly.type
_entity_poly.pdbx_seq_one_letter_code
_entity_poly.pdbx_strand_id
1 'polypeptide(L)'
;MTESVSIQKLTLNMGTLGDRIWWLNQVRWGWLAYALWSNASSASAQSVRLTNIHLTASAVASVATAIANCYPPSILEQSTPGHSTYGFIDVKEGTKLRPRVLDGRDADNNVVLSRGFRCRARYDPTEMGDQAEVIVPGYGVCDLDLGDATHRFIPSDRQGHQSHALQSLSLEFFQIEDPSLVPDLLNLIGGSLCSLRMGMFWRGRRRCIALDTVAVACPRLEELHLTDFDVVLSSHRELDNWGLRKLTIHGSDTVTGLADRLRDPACRMSYQLEVLEIAVPRSVQRRTAYADAFTSLNDDYLAAAKEWFPSRSKAAVISVVDEACDNARAVHRLNESMMGLHFRVRSNAKASSSTSDHVVSDVA
;
A
#
# COMPACT_ATOMS: atom_id res chain seq x y z
N MET A 1 11.25 -13.52 -24.10
CA MET A 1 10.19 -13.13 -23.14
C MET A 1 10.07 -14.23 -22.10
N THR A 2 10.65 -14.04 -20.92
CA THR A 2 10.18 -14.75 -19.73
C THR A 2 8.79 -14.20 -19.42
N GLU A 3 7.78 -15.06 -19.39
CA GLU A 3 6.43 -14.69 -18.95
C GLU A 3 6.55 -14.01 -17.59
N SER A 4 6.08 -12.76 -17.46
CA SER A 4 6.00 -12.13 -16.15
C SER A 4 4.93 -12.87 -15.36
N VAL A 5 5.37 -13.72 -14.43
CA VAL A 5 4.46 -14.35 -13.48
C VAL A 5 3.87 -13.23 -12.64
N SER A 6 2.57 -12.97 -12.80
CA SER A 6 1.88 -12.00 -11.96
C SER A 6 1.82 -12.53 -10.54
N ILE A 7 2.43 -11.79 -9.60
CA ILE A 7 2.42 -12.16 -8.19
C ILE A 7 1.15 -11.59 -7.59
N GLN A 8 0.22 -12.44 -7.17
CA GLN A 8 -1.00 -11.94 -6.51
C GLN A 8 -0.67 -11.33 -5.14
N LYS A 9 0.21 -11.99 -4.38
CA LYS A 9 0.59 -11.57 -3.03
C LYS A 9 2.07 -11.79 -2.78
N LEU A 10 2.76 -10.73 -2.38
CA LEU A 10 4.17 -10.75 -1.97
C LEU A 10 4.26 -10.44 -0.47
N THR A 11 5.06 -11.20 0.27
CA THR A 11 5.35 -10.90 1.69
C THR A 11 6.86 -10.88 1.89
N LEU A 12 7.38 -9.76 2.40
CA LEU A 12 8.80 -9.54 2.63
C LEU A 12 9.05 -9.09 4.05
N ASN A 13 10.14 -9.60 4.61
CA ASN A 13 10.65 -9.18 5.90
C ASN A 13 11.83 -8.22 5.69
N MET A 14 11.68 -6.96 6.13
CA MET A 14 12.65 -5.89 5.90
C MET A 14 13.79 -5.85 6.92
N GLY A 15 13.75 -6.69 7.97
CA GLY A 15 14.81 -6.72 8.98
C GLY A 15 14.75 -7.90 9.95
N THR A 16 15.88 -8.18 10.58
CA THR A 16 15.92 -9.01 11.80
C THR A 16 16.27 -8.14 13.00
N LEU A 17 15.83 -8.55 14.19
CA LEU A 17 16.13 -7.91 15.49
C LEU A 17 17.63 -7.66 15.76
N GLY A 18 18.53 -8.25 14.96
CA GLY A 18 19.97 -8.13 15.06
C GLY A 18 20.67 -7.49 13.86
N ASP A 19 19.95 -6.83 12.94
CA ASP A 19 20.57 -6.18 11.78
C ASP A 19 21.44 -4.99 12.25
N ARG A 20 22.73 -5.27 12.52
CA ARG A 20 23.75 -4.26 12.90
C ARG A 20 24.19 -3.37 11.74
N ILE A 21 23.68 -3.66 10.54
CA ILE A 21 24.13 -3.06 9.28
C ILE A 21 23.05 -2.11 8.79
N TRP A 22 23.14 -0.86 9.24
CA TRP A 22 22.18 0.21 8.95
C TRP A 22 22.02 0.49 7.44
N TRP A 23 23.05 0.26 6.62
CA TRP A 23 22.99 0.48 5.17
C TRP A 23 22.15 -0.55 4.42
N LEU A 24 21.98 -1.77 4.95
CA LEU A 24 21.14 -2.80 4.30
C LEU A 24 19.67 -2.37 4.22
N ASN A 25 19.19 -1.64 5.22
CA ASN A 25 17.82 -1.11 5.22
C ASN A 25 17.59 -0.18 4.02
N GLN A 26 18.52 0.75 3.79
CA GLN A 26 18.46 1.67 2.66
C GLN A 26 18.46 0.91 1.32
N VAL A 27 19.40 -0.03 1.15
CA VAL A 27 19.52 -0.82 -0.08
C VAL A 27 18.24 -1.62 -0.35
N ARG A 28 17.67 -2.27 0.68
CA ARG A 28 16.41 -3.01 0.55
C ARG A 28 15.27 -2.11 0.08
N TRP A 29 15.15 -0.91 0.65
CA TRP A 29 14.14 0.06 0.24
C TRP A 29 14.33 0.53 -1.21
N GLY A 30 15.57 0.82 -1.62
CA GLY A 30 15.87 1.19 -3.01
C GLY A 30 15.52 0.09 -4.02
N TRP A 31 15.83 -1.17 -3.71
CA TRP A 31 15.46 -2.31 -4.55
C TRP A 31 13.95 -2.54 -4.59
N LEU A 32 13.27 -2.39 -3.46
CA LEU A 32 11.83 -2.55 -3.39
C LEU A 32 11.11 -1.45 -4.18
N ALA A 33 11.56 -0.20 -4.02
CA ALA A 33 11.17 0.98 -4.79
C ALA A 33 11.28 0.71 -6.29
N TYR A 34 12.45 0.25 -6.74
CA TYR A 34 12.66 -0.15 -8.12
C TYR A 34 11.69 -1.25 -8.58
N ALA A 35 11.55 -2.32 -7.80
CA ALA A 35 10.79 -3.48 -8.22
C ALA A 35 9.28 -3.22 -8.31
N LEU A 36 8.71 -2.49 -7.35
CA LEU A 36 7.25 -2.36 -7.20
C LEU A 36 6.68 -1.03 -7.71
N TRP A 37 7.48 0.04 -7.68
CA TRP A 37 6.98 1.39 -7.96
C TRP A 37 7.72 2.11 -9.10
N SER A 38 8.83 1.54 -9.62
CA SER A 38 9.44 2.09 -10.83
C SER A 38 8.72 1.62 -12.09
N ASN A 39 8.81 2.46 -13.12
CA ASN A 39 8.27 2.21 -14.44
C ASN A 39 9.15 1.27 -15.29
N ALA A 40 10.34 0.90 -14.79
CA ALA A 40 11.30 0.07 -15.53
C ALA A 40 11.27 -1.41 -15.12
N SER A 41 10.61 -1.73 -14.00
CA SER A 41 10.44 -3.11 -13.56
C SER A 41 9.24 -3.74 -14.25
N SER A 42 9.40 -4.98 -14.71
CA SER A 42 8.29 -5.81 -15.20
C SER A 42 7.59 -6.60 -14.09
N ALA A 43 8.06 -6.46 -12.84
CA ALA A 43 7.42 -7.12 -11.71
C ALA A 43 6.03 -6.52 -11.48
N SER A 44 5.04 -7.38 -11.30
CA SER A 44 3.68 -6.99 -10.96
C SER A 44 3.27 -7.71 -9.69
N ALA A 45 2.92 -6.92 -8.67
CA ALA A 45 2.32 -7.40 -7.44
C ALA A 45 1.03 -6.63 -7.17
N GLN A 46 -0.08 -7.34 -6.96
CA GLN A 46 -1.35 -6.68 -6.62
C GLN A 46 -1.43 -6.34 -5.12
N SER A 47 -0.87 -7.20 -4.27
CA SER A 47 -0.85 -7.04 -2.82
C SER A 47 0.55 -7.31 -2.26
N VAL A 48 1.05 -6.39 -1.44
CA VAL A 48 2.37 -6.50 -0.81
C VAL A 48 2.25 -6.33 0.70
N ARG A 49 2.89 -7.21 1.46
CA ARG A 49 3.07 -7.08 2.91
C ARG A 49 4.55 -6.97 3.26
N LEU A 50 4.91 -5.91 3.96
CA LEU A 50 6.25 -5.65 4.48
C LEU A 50 6.21 -5.67 6.00
N THR A 51 7.12 -6.43 6.62
CA THR A 51 7.23 -6.56 8.07
C THR A 51 8.60 -6.15 8.59
N ASN A 52 8.70 -5.88 9.90
CA ASN A 52 9.92 -5.45 10.59
C ASN A 52 10.57 -4.23 9.95
N ILE A 53 9.75 -3.23 9.59
CA ILE A 53 10.25 -2.03 8.93
C ILE A 53 10.95 -1.12 9.96
N HIS A 54 12.19 -0.75 9.66
CA HIS A 54 12.85 0.41 10.25
C HIS A 54 12.75 1.57 9.26
N LEU A 55 11.85 2.52 9.50
CA LEU A 55 11.67 3.67 8.62
C LEU A 55 12.61 4.80 9.04
N THR A 56 13.56 5.14 8.16
CA THR A 56 14.57 6.19 8.35
C THR A 56 14.55 7.20 7.21
N ALA A 57 15.10 8.39 7.42
CA ALA A 57 15.21 9.41 6.38
C ALA A 57 16.00 8.90 5.15
N SER A 58 17.07 8.14 5.39
CA SER A 58 17.88 7.51 4.32
C SER A 58 17.11 6.48 3.50
N ALA A 59 16.20 5.72 4.13
CA ALA A 59 15.34 4.77 3.44
C ALA A 59 14.36 5.50 2.50
N VAL A 60 13.69 6.55 3.00
CA VAL A 60 12.77 7.36 2.18
C VAL A 60 13.50 8.03 1.02
N ALA A 61 14.69 8.60 1.26
CA ALA A 61 15.53 9.15 0.20
C ALA A 61 15.90 8.10 -0.86
N SER A 62 16.22 6.87 -0.44
CA SER A 62 16.52 5.77 -1.35
C SER A 62 15.33 5.37 -2.21
N VAL A 63 14.11 5.37 -1.65
CA VAL A 63 12.87 5.16 -2.42
C VAL A 63 12.71 6.25 -3.48
N ALA A 64 12.86 7.52 -3.10
CA ALA A 64 12.75 8.65 -4.02
C ALA A 64 13.76 8.57 -5.16
N THR A 65 15.03 8.30 -4.85
CA THR A 65 16.09 8.12 -5.86
C THR A 65 15.78 6.96 -6.80
N ALA A 66 15.32 5.82 -6.26
CA ALA A 66 15.03 4.64 -7.06
C ALA A 66 13.89 4.86 -8.07
N ILE A 67 12.84 5.54 -7.63
CA ILE A 67 11.70 5.90 -8.49
C ILE A 67 12.15 6.92 -9.54
N ALA A 68 12.85 7.97 -9.12
CA ALA A 68 13.30 9.05 -10.01
C ALA A 68 14.26 8.58 -11.11
N ASN A 69 15.20 7.68 -10.77
CA ASN A 69 16.17 7.14 -11.71
C ASN A 69 15.68 5.88 -12.42
N CYS A 70 14.55 5.30 -11.96
CA CYS A 70 14.09 3.97 -12.35
C CYS A 70 15.23 2.94 -12.29
N TYR A 71 16.00 2.99 -11.20
CA TYR A 71 17.20 2.18 -10.95
C TYR A 71 17.46 2.09 -9.45
N PRO A 72 17.77 0.91 -8.87
CA PRO A 72 18.04 0.80 -7.44
C PRO A 72 19.34 1.55 -7.11
N PRO A 73 19.34 2.47 -6.14
CA PRO A 73 20.52 3.25 -5.80
C PRO A 73 21.64 2.35 -5.29
N SER A 74 22.86 2.61 -5.77
CA SER A 74 24.05 1.98 -5.22
C SER A 74 24.46 2.66 -3.91
N ILE A 75 25.14 1.93 -3.01
CA ILE A 75 25.69 2.50 -1.76
C ILE A 75 26.70 3.61 -2.06
N LEU A 76 27.37 3.52 -3.22
CA LEU A 76 28.44 4.43 -3.66
C LEU A 76 27.93 5.75 -4.26
N GLU A 77 26.68 5.81 -4.74
CA GLU A 77 26.08 7.00 -5.35
C GLU A 77 25.77 8.15 -4.37
N GLN A 78 25.92 7.94 -3.05
CA GLN A 78 25.67 9.01 -2.07
C GLN A 78 26.74 10.11 -2.09
N SER A 79 27.84 9.90 -2.81
CA SER A 79 29.02 10.78 -2.73
C SER A 79 29.19 11.74 -3.92
N THR A 80 28.54 11.52 -5.06
CA THR A 80 28.75 12.33 -6.27
C THR A 80 27.48 12.49 -7.11
N PRO A 81 26.72 13.58 -6.94
CA PRO A 81 25.59 13.89 -7.81
C PRO A 81 26.10 14.39 -9.17
N GLY A 82 25.72 13.72 -10.27
CA GLY A 82 25.64 14.40 -11.58
C GLY A 82 26.28 13.75 -12.81
N HIS A 83 26.99 12.62 -12.70
CA HIS A 83 27.70 12.02 -13.86
C HIS A 83 27.07 10.74 -14.42
N SER A 84 26.25 10.06 -13.63
CA SER A 84 25.61 8.82 -14.06
C SER A 84 24.39 9.06 -14.95
N THR A 85 24.38 8.40 -16.10
CA THR A 85 23.24 8.34 -17.03
C THR A 85 22.51 7.01 -16.87
N TYR A 86 21.18 7.05 -16.89
CA TYR A 86 20.33 5.87 -16.77
C TYR A 86 19.61 5.59 -18.08
N GLY A 87 19.49 4.31 -18.43
CA GLY A 87 19.04 3.91 -19.75
C GLY A 87 18.80 2.43 -19.88
N PHE A 88 18.93 1.94 -21.10
CA PHE A 88 18.79 0.53 -21.43
C PHE A 88 19.95 0.06 -22.28
N ILE A 89 20.28 -1.23 -22.15
CA ILE A 89 21.19 -1.93 -23.06
C ILE A 89 20.48 -3.16 -23.57
N ASP A 90 20.55 -3.39 -24.89
CA ASP A 90 20.14 -4.64 -25.49
C ASP A 90 21.31 -5.63 -25.41
N VAL A 91 21.21 -6.58 -24.48
CA VAL A 91 22.25 -7.59 -24.27
C VAL A 91 21.94 -8.81 -25.13
N LYS A 92 22.95 -9.33 -25.83
CA LYS A 92 22.79 -10.48 -26.72
C LYS A 92 22.88 -11.79 -25.95
N GLU A 93 22.36 -12.84 -26.56
CA GLU A 93 22.59 -14.21 -26.11
C GLU A 93 24.08 -14.53 -26.15
N GLY A 94 24.57 -15.28 -25.16
CA GLY A 94 25.97 -15.65 -25.02
C GLY A 94 26.85 -14.59 -24.34
N THR A 95 26.33 -13.38 -24.07
CA THR A 95 27.09 -12.35 -23.36
C THR A 95 27.38 -12.80 -21.92
N LYS A 96 28.64 -12.58 -21.50
CA LYS A 96 29.11 -12.81 -20.13
C LYS A 96 28.86 -11.56 -19.29
N LEU A 97 28.21 -11.75 -18.15
CA LEU A 97 27.93 -10.71 -17.17
C LEU A 97 28.58 -11.08 -15.83
N ARG A 98 29.12 -10.10 -15.12
CA ARG A 98 29.75 -10.33 -13.81
C ARG A 98 28.85 -9.81 -12.68
N PRO A 99 28.24 -10.66 -11.85
CA PRO A 99 27.46 -10.20 -10.70
C PRO A 99 28.34 -9.48 -9.68
N ARG A 100 27.93 -8.31 -9.19
CA ARG A 100 28.70 -7.56 -8.18
C ARG A 100 28.64 -8.14 -6.77
N VAL A 101 27.65 -8.99 -6.48
CA VAL A 101 27.43 -9.54 -5.14
C VAL A 101 28.46 -10.63 -4.79
N LEU A 102 29.15 -11.18 -5.80
CA LEU A 102 30.19 -12.18 -5.61
C LEU A 102 31.53 -11.46 -5.45
N ASP A 103 31.86 -11.07 -4.21
CA ASP A 103 33.16 -10.54 -3.83
C ASP A 103 34.23 -11.64 -3.98
N GLY A 104 34.63 -11.87 -5.23
CA GLY A 104 35.69 -12.76 -5.61
C GLY A 104 36.13 -12.33 -6.99
N ARG A 105 37.34 -11.78 -7.10
CA ARG A 105 37.98 -11.40 -8.35
C ARG A 105 38.39 -12.63 -9.18
N ASP A 106 37.68 -13.75 -9.02
CA ASP A 106 37.80 -14.94 -9.83
C ASP A 106 37.09 -14.71 -11.16
N ALA A 107 37.86 -14.80 -12.23
CA ALA A 107 37.41 -14.59 -13.60
C ALA A 107 36.32 -15.57 -14.06
N ASP A 108 36.01 -16.59 -13.25
CA ASP A 108 35.06 -17.65 -13.58
C ASP A 108 33.64 -17.44 -13.06
N ASN A 109 33.38 -16.39 -12.27
CA ASN A 109 32.04 -16.08 -11.74
C ASN A 109 31.18 -15.29 -12.74
N ASN A 110 31.17 -15.70 -14.00
CA ASN A 110 30.36 -15.07 -15.04
C ASN A 110 29.02 -15.78 -15.19
N VAL A 111 27.95 -14.99 -15.30
CA VAL A 111 26.65 -15.45 -15.75
C VAL A 111 26.61 -15.28 -17.26
N VAL A 112 26.41 -16.37 -17.99
CA VAL A 112 26.21 -16.34 -19.43
C VAL A 112 24.73 -16.28 -19.72
N LEU A 113 24.31 -15.28 -20.48
CA LEU A 113 22.90 -15.17 -20.87
C LEU A 113 22.55 -16.24 -21.89
N SER A 114 21.57 -17.09 -21.54
CA SER A 114 21.03 -18.09 -22.46
C SER A 114 20.13 -17.49 -23.54
N ARG A 115 19.73 -16.21 -23.41
CA ARG A 115 18.90 -15.47 -24.37
C ARG A 115 19.22 -13.99 -24.27
N GLY A 116 19.14 -13.29 -25.40
CA GLY A 116 19.24 -11.83 -25.41
C GLY A 116 18.02 -11.17 -24.75
N PHE A 117 18.24 -10.06 -24.05
CA PHE A 117 17.16 -9.26 -23.46
C PHE A 117 17.60 -7.80 -23.28
N ARG A 118 16.60 -6.91 -23.19
CA ARG A 118 16.82 -5.51 -22.84
C ARG A 118 16.89 -5.36 -21.33
N CYS A 119 18.01 -4.89 -20.80
CA CYS A 119 18.20 -4.63 -19.38
C CYS A 119 18.17 -3.14 -19.08
N ARG A 120 17.68 -2.78 -17.88
CA ARG A 120 17.90 -1.45 -17.33
C ARG A 120 19.40 -1.30 -17.01
N ALA A 121 19.96 -0.15 -17.32
CA ALA A 121 21.39 0.09 -17.18
C ALA A 121 21.71 1.46 -16.57
N ARG A 122 22.85 1.52 -15.86
CA ARG A 122 23.51 2.73 -15.41
C ARG A 122 24.89 2.79 -16.07
N TYR A 123 25.24 3.97 -16.58
CA TYR A 123 26.53 4.22 -17.21
C TYR A 123 27.09 5.55 -16.72
N ASP A 124 28.34 5.53 -16.26
CA ASP A 124 29.09 6.73 -15.91
C ASP A 124 30.39 6.74 -16.72
N PRO A 125 30.52 7.61 -17.74
CA PRO A 125 31.69 7.62 -18.60
C PRO A 125 32.96 8.04 -17.86
N THR A 126 32.85 8.69 -16.69
CA THR A 126 34.01 9.16 -15.92
C THR A 126 34.56 8.09 -14.99
N GLU A 127 33.69 7.27 -14.40
CA GLU A 127 34.08 6.25 -13.42
C GLU A 127 34.20 4.85 -14.02
N MET A 128 33.38 4.52 -15.03
CA MET A 128 33.23 3.14 -15.50
C MET A 128 34.05 2.82 -16.75
N GLY A 129 34.60 3.81 -17.44
CA GLY A 129 35.29 3.61 -18.71
C GLY A 129 34.39 2.89 -19.71
N ASP A 130 34.83 1.74 -20.22
CA ASP A 130 34.06 0.91 -21.15
C ASP A 130 33.14 -0.10 -20.44
N GLN A 131 32.75 0.13 -19.18
CA GLN A 131 31.81 -0.73 -18.46
C GLN A 131 30.47 -0.04 -18.22
N ALA A 132 29.41 -0.84 -18.17
CA ALA A 132 28.11 -0.41 -17.70
C ALA A 132 27.59 -1.37 -16.62
N GLU A 133 26.78 -0.83 -15.72
CA GLU A 133 26.03 -1.64 -14.77
C GLU A 133 24.67 -1.97 -15.35
N VAL A 134 24.28 -3.23 -15.28
CA VAL A 134 23.00 -3.72 -15.79
C VAL A 134 22.24 -4.50 -14.73
N ILE A 135 20.91 -4.34 -14.73
CA ILE A 135 20.04 -5.12 -13.85
C ILE A 135 19.66 -6.42 -14.56
N VAL A 136 20.07 -7.53 -13.96
CA VAL A 136 19.75 -8.88 -14.41
C VAL A 136 18.73 -9.49 -13.46
N PRO A 137 17.51 -9.81 -13.93
CA PRO A 137 16.50 -10.48 -13.11
C PRO A 137 17.06 -11.75 -12.47
N GLY A 138 16.88 -11.88 -11.14
CA GLY A 138 17.39 -13.02 -10.36
C GLY A 138 18.85 -12.94 -9.93
N TYR A 139 19.65 -12.05 -10.54
CA TYR A 139 21.09 -11.91 -10.24
C TYR A 139 21.48 -10.52 -9.70
N GLY A 140 20.59 -9.53 -9.80
CA GLY A 140 20.83 -8.17 -9.30
C GLY A 140 21.67 -7.34 -10.28
N VAL A 141 22.54 -6.48 -9.74
CA VAL A 141 23.43 -5.64 -10.57
C VAL A 141 24.63 -6.46 -11.04
N CYS A 142 24.86 -6.45 -12.34
CA CYS A 142 26.01 -7.05 -12.99
C CYS A 142 26.80 -6.00 -13.77
N ASP A 143 28.12 -6.16 -13.82
CA ASP A 143 28.97 -5.41 -14.74
C ASP A 143 28.89 -6.04 -16.14
N LEU A 144 28.79 -5.18 -17.15
CA LEU A 144 28.83 -5.50 -18.57
C LEU A 144 29.97 -4.70 -19.23
N ASP A 145 30.77 -5.38 -20.03
CA ASP A 145 31.80 -4.76 -20.87
C ASP A 145 31.17 -4.23 -22.17
N LEU A 146 31.40 -2.96 -22.48
CA LEU A 146 30.96 -2.25 -23.68
C LEU A 146 32.03 -2.25 -24.79
N GLY A 147 33.26 -2.71 -24.51
CA GLY A 147 34.41 -2.64 -25.42
C GLY A 147 34.19 -3.34 -26.75
N ASP A 148 33.28 -4.31 -26.82
CA ASP A 148 32.77 -4.85 -28.07
C ASP A 148 31.63 -3.97 -28.59
N ALA A 149 31.79 -3.38 -29.78
CA ALA A 149 30.81 -2.52 -30.48
C ALA A 149 29.41 -3.12 -30.71
N THR A 150 29.15 -4.29 -30.15
CA THR A 150 27.87 -5.00 -30.11
C THR A 150 26.90 -4.48 -29.06
N HIS A 151 27.37 -3.80 -28.01
CA HIS A 151 26.56 -3.28 -26.92
C HIS A 151 26.46 -1.75 -27.00
N ARG A 152 25.25 -1.22 -27.18
CA ARG A 152 25.01 0.23 -27.21
C ARG A 152 24.11 0.64 -26.05
N PHE A 153 24.61 1.55 -25.22
CA PHE A 153 23.81 2.21 -24.20
C PHE A 153 22.82 3.18 -24.86
N ILE A 154 21.55 3.05 -24.48
CA ILE A 154 20.46 3.89 -24.95
C ILE A 154 19.99 4.72 -23.75
N PRO A 155 20.33 6.03 -23.68
CA PRO A 155 19.82 6.91 -22.64
C PRO A 155 18.30 6.91 -22.66
N SER A 156 17.69 6.82 -21.48
CA SER A 156 16.24 6.93 -21.35
C SER A 156 15.89 8.35 -20.98
N ASP A 157 15.09 9.03 -21.81
CA ASP A 157 14.39 10.22 -21.34
C ASP A 157 13.48 9.82 -20.17
N ARG A 158 13.37 10.70 -19.18
CA ARG A 158 12.68 10.48 -17.90
C ARG A 158 11.15 10.29 -18.02
N GLN A 159 10.62 9.91 -19.18
CA GLN A 159 9.19 9.88 -19.43
C GLN A 159 8.54 8.57 -19.00
N GLY A 160 7.76 8.71 -17.92
CA GLY A 160 7.03 7.66 -17.25
C GLY A 160 6.03 6.95 -18.14
N HIS A 161 6.26 5.67 -18.35
CA HIS A 161 5.21 4.73 -18.71
C HIS A 161 4.62 4.21 -17.40
N GLN A 162 3.34 4.46 -17.15
CA GLN A 162 2.70 4.11 -15.88
C GLN A 162 2.85 2.61 -15.59
N SER A 163 3.56 2.28 -14.50
CA SER A 163 3.64 0.93 -13.97
C SER A 163 2.26 0.39 -13.57
N HIS A 164 2.12 -0.93 -13.61
CA HIS A 164 0.97 -1.64 -13.06
C HIS A 164 0.84 -1.34 -11.57
N ALA A 165 -0.11 -0.46 -11.24
CA ALA A 165 -0.34 0.07 -9.90
C ALA A 165 -0.54 -1.03 -8.85
N LEU A 166 0.37 -1.10 -7.88
CA LEU A 166 0.14 -1.79 -6.61
C LEU A 166 -1.16 -1.24 -6.00
N GLN A 167 -2.13 -2.11 -5.72
CA GLN A 167 -3.43 -1.69 -5.19
C GLN A 167 -3.54 -1.87 -3.67
N SER A 168 -2.83 -2.86 -3.12
CA SER A 168 -2.90 -3.21 -1.70
C SER A 168 -1.51 -3.25 -1.06
N LEU A 169 -1.33 -2.49 0.02
CA LEU A 169 -0.07 -2.43 0.76
C LEU A 169 -0.32 -2.62 2.27
N SER A 170 0.48 -3.49 2.88
CA SER A 170 0.53 -3.67 4.32
C SER A 170 1.93 -3.38 4.84
N LEU A 171 2.05 -2.41 5.75
CA LEU A 171 3.30 -1.98 6.37
C LEU A 171 3.25 -2.26 7.87
N GLU A 172 4.20 -3.05 8.37
CA GLU A 172 4.34 -3.35 9.80
C GLU A 172 5.70 -2.84 10.30
N PHE A 173 5.63 -1.74 11.04
CA PHE A 173 6.78 -0.97 11.50
C PHE A 173 7.33 -1.52 12.81
N PHE A 174 8.61 -1.90 12.79
CA PHE A 174 9.36 -2.16 14.00
C PHE A 174 9.74 -0.85 14.69
N GLN A 175 10.21 0.12 13.90
CA GLN A 175 10.64 1.43 14.38
C GLN A 175 10.44 2.49 13.30
N ILE A 176 10.03 3.67 13.73
CA ILE A 176 9.95 4.88 12.90
C ILE A 176 10.85 5.92 13.57
N GLU A 177 11.88 6.36 12.85
CA GLU A 177 12.83 7.38 13.29
C GLU A 177 12.08 8.69 13.62
N ASP A 178 11.33 9.20 12.65
CA ASP A 178 10.50 10.40 12.78
C ASP A 178 9.10 10.14 12.18
N PRO A 179 8.00 10.53 12.87
CA PRO A 179 6.64 10.36 12.37
C PRO A 179 6.37 10.99 11.00
N SER A 180 7.05 12.08 10.64
CA SER A 180 6.92 12.75 9.34
C SER A 180 7.37 11.88 8.16
N LEU A 181 8.19 10.85 8.40
CA LEU A 181 8.67 9.97 7.34
C LEU A 181 7.57 9.08 6.76
N VAL A 182 6.50 8.79 7.53
CA VAL A 182 5.37 7.99 7.03
C VAL A 182 4.65 8.70 5.88
N PRO A 183 4.17 9.95 6.03
CA PRO A 183 3.58 10.67 4.92
C PRO A 183 4.58 10.92 3.78
N ASP A 184 5.86 11.17 4.07
CA ASP A 184 6.88 11.31 3.02
C ASP A 184 7.00 10.04 2.17
N LEU A 185 7.02 8.86 2.81
CA LEU A 185 7.00 7.59 2.11
C LEU A 185 5.71 7.43 1.29
N LEU A 186 4.55 7.66 1.90
CA LEU A 186 3.26 7.50 1.23
C LEU A 186 3.12 8.44 0.03
N ASN A 187 3.66 9.65 0.08
CA ASN A 187 3.65 10.58 -1.06
C ASN A 187 4.39 10.00 -2.28
N LEU A 188 5.39 9.14 -2.06
CA LEU A 188 6.15 8.49 -3.13
C LEU A 188 5.41 7.26 -3.70
N ILE A 189 4.70 6.51 -2.85
CA ILE A 189 4.21 5.15 -3.20
C ILE A 189 2.68 5.00 -3.18
N GLY A 190 1.96 6.00 -2.68
CA GLY A 190 0.56 5.92 -2.29
C GLY A 190 -0.45 6.28 -3.37
N GLY A 191 -0.02 6.96 -4.44
CA GLY A 191 -0.92 7.59 -5.42
C GLY A 191 -1.89 6.63 -6.14
N SER A 192 -1.61 5.33 -6.13
CA SER A 192 -2.45 4.31 -6.77
C SER A 192 -3.05 3.26 -5.82
N LEU A 193 -2.77 3.37 -4.52
CA LEU A 193 -3.26 2.43 -3.51
C LEU A 193 -4.77 2.57 -3.31
N CYS A 194 -5.46 1.43 -3.22
CA CYS A 194 -6.87 1.32 -2.86
C CYS A 194 -7.05 0.76 -1.44
N SER A 195 -6.10 -0.05 -0.95
CA SER A 195 -6.14 -0.64 0.39
C SER A 195 -4.78 -0.50 1.08
N LEU A 196 -4.79 0.08 2.28
CA LEU A 196 -3.58 0.34 3.07
C LEU A 196 -3.79 -0.17 4.49
N ARG A 197 -2.87 -1.03 4.94
CA ARG A 197 -2.76 -1.48 6.31
C ARG A 197 -1.44 -0.98 6.89
N MET A 198 -1.48 -0.31 8.03
CA MET A 198 -0.30 0.14 8.75
C MET A 198 -0.40 -0.26 10.22
N GLY A 199 0.67 -0.83 10.76
CA GLY A 199 0.73 -1.23 12.18
C GLY A 199 2.11 -1.09 12.79
N MET A 200 2.18 -0.92 14.11
CA MET A 200 3.42 -1.06 14.86
C MET A 200 3.59 -2.51 15.36
N PHE A 201 4.80 -3.07 15.24
CA PHE A 201 5.10 -4.44 15.66
C PHE A 201 5.08 -4.60 17.19
N TRP A 202 5.53 -3.58 17.93
CA TRP A 202 5.56 -3.58 19.40
C TRP A 202 4.52 -2.63 19.99
N ARG A 203 3.70 -3.16 20.90
CA ARG A 203 2.74 -2.37 21.67
C ARG A 203 3.46 -1.37 22.58
N GLY A 204 2.97 -0.12 22.63
CA GLY A 204 3.42 0.92 23.57
C GLY A 204 4.34 2.00 23.00
N ARG A 205 4.93 1.82 21.81
CA ARG A 205 5.61 2.91 21.07
C ARG A 205 4.67 3.46 20.01
N ARG A 206 3.65 4.20 20.44
CA ARG A 206 2.66 4.78 19.53
C ARG A 206 3.21 6.01 18.85
N ARG A 207 2.82 6.18 17.58
CA ARG A 207 3.10 7.38 16.79
C ARG A 207 1.78 7.99 16.37
N CYS A 208 1.76 9.32 16.27
CA CYS A 208 0.63 10.03 15.70
C CYS A 208 0.69 9.96 14.17
N ILE A 209 -0.47 9.76 13.55
CA ILE A 209 -0.65 9.88 12.11
C ILE A 209 -1.77 10.89 11.85
N ALA A 210 -1.50 11.81 10.93
CA ALA A 210 -2.47 12.77 10.45
C ALA A 210 -3.27 12.15 9.30
N LEU A 211 -4.61 12.03 9.42
CA LEU A 211 -5.40 11.45 8.33
C LEU A 211 -5.41 12.34 7.08
N ASP A 212 -5.30 13.66 7.25
CA ASP A 212 -5.22 14.60 6.14
C ASP A 212 -3.99 14.35 5.27
N THR A 213 -2.84 14.03 5.87
CA THR A 213 -1.62 13.72 5.10
C THR A 213 -1.73 12.38 4.38
N VAL A 214 -2.40 11.39 4.97
CA VAL A 214 -2.68 10.10 4.31
C VAL A 214 -3.64 10.30 3.14
N ALA A 215 -4.66 11.14 3.27
CA ALA A 215 -5.61 11.43 2.20
C ALA A 215 -4.92 12.11 0.99
N VAL A 216 -4.01 13.04 1.24
CA VAL A 216 -3.19 13.70 0.20
C VAL A 216 -2.29 12.68 -0.51
N ALA A 217 -1.61 11.83 0.26
CA ALA A 217 -0.66 10.86 -0.28
C ALA A 217 -1.36 9.70 -1.02
N CYS A 218 -2.55 9.30 -0.56
CA CYS A 218 -3.32 8.16 -1.05
C CYS A 218 -4.74 8.59 -1.45
N PRO A 219 -4.92 9.38 -2.53
CA PRO A 219 -6.21 9.96 -2.89
C PRO A 219 -7.24 8.94 -3.38
N ARG A 220 -6.78 7.76 -3.83
CA ARG A 220 -7.63 6.65 -4.33
C ARG A 220 -7.94 5.59 -3.26
N LEU A 221 -7.55 5.85 -2.01
CA LEU A 221 -7.69 4.87 -0.94
C LEU A 221 -9.17 4.65 -0.58
N GLU A 222 -9.61 3.40 -0.63
CA GLU A 222 -10.96 2.98 -0.23
C GLU A 222 -10.95 2.31 1.14
N GLU A 223 -9.85 1.64 1.50
CA GLU A 223 -9.71 0.94 2.77
C GLU A 223 -8.44 1.35 3.52
N LEU A 224 -8.61 1.75 4.78
CA LEU A 224 -7.53 2.07 5.70
C LEU A 224 -7.67 1.27 6.99
N HIS A 225 -6.61 0.54 7.35
CA HIS A 225 -6.50 -0.16 8.62
C HIS A 225 -5.25 0.31 9.38
N LEU A 226 -5.46 0.83 10.58
CA LEU A 226 -4.42 1.34 11.46
C LEU A 226 -4.37 0.51 12.75
N THR A 227 -3.18 0.07 13.13
CA THR A 227 -2.94 -0.65 14.41
C THR A 227 -1.86 0.05 15.21
N ASP A 228 -2.15 0.40 16.47
CA ASP A 228 -1.24 1.06 17.40
C ASP A 228 -0.72 2.44 16.91
N PHE A 229 -1.55 3.16 16.14
CA PHE A 229 -1.37 4.56 15.77
C PHE A 229 -2.38 5.46 16.48
N ASP A 230 -1.90 6.61 16.96
CA ASP A 230 -2.77 7.70 17.40
C ASP A 230 -3.18 8.52 16.18
N VAL A 231 -4.44 8.91 16.10
CA VAL A 231 -5.03 9.53 14.91
C VAL A 231 -5.38 10.98 15.21
N VAL A 232 -4.89 11.89 14.36
CA VAL A 232 -5.16 13.32 14.44
C VAL A 232 -5.69 13.82 13.09
N LEU A 233 -6.61 14.78 13.12
CA LEU A 233 -7.04 15.52 11.94
C LEU A 233 -6.57 16.97 12.10
N SER A 234 -5.71 17.45 11.19
CA SER A 234 -5.10 18.79 11.28
C SER A 234 -5.73 19.79 10.31
N SER A 235 -6.13 19.30 9.13
CA SER A 235 -6.75 20.10 8.06
C SER A 235 -7.99 19.40 7.53
N HIS A 236 -9.08 20.14 7.36
CA HIS A 236 -10.37 19.54 6.97
C HIS A 236 -10.48 19.34 5.45
N ARG A 237 -9.92 20.25 4.64
CA ARG A 237 -10.17 20.31 3.18
C ARG A 237 -9.79 19.06 2.41
N GLU A 238 -8.68 18.43 2.76
CA GLU A 238 -8.18 17.25 2.04
C GLU A 238 -9.07 16.02 2.27
N LEU A 239 -9.78 15.99 3.40
CA LEU A 239 -10.73 14.94 3.74
C LEU A 239 -12.09 15.15 3.10
N ASP A 240 -12.40 16.35 2.61
CA ASP A 240 -13.70 16.70 2.01
C ASP A 240 -14.04 15.82 0.82
N ASN A 241 -13.03 15.45 0.02
CA ASN A 241 -13.20 14.70 -1.23
C ASN A 241 -12.66 13.26 -1.17
N TRP A 242 -12.16 12.84 -0.01
CA TRP A 242 -11.51 11.54 0.13
C TRP A 242 -12.56 10.42 0.06
N GLY A 243 -12.34 9.47 -0.86
CA GLY A 243 -13.28 8.39 -1.18
C GLY A 243 -13.18 7.18 -0.25
N LEU A 244 -12.81 7.37 1.02
CA LEU A 244 -12.60 6.28 1.96
C LEU A 244 -13.93 5.60 2.32
N ARG A 245 -14.00 4.28 2.15
CA ARG A 245 -15.20 3.46 2.41
C ARG A 245 -15.06 2.64 3.69
N LYS A 246 -13.84 2.29 4.08
CA LYS A 246 -13.56 1.51 5.29
C LYS A 246 -12.42 2.11 6.09
N LEU A 247 -12.69 2.38 7.36
CA LEU A 247 -11.71 2.84 8.33
C LEU A 247 -11.73 1.93 9.56
N THR A 248 -10.62 1.26 9.84
CA THR A 248 -10.43 0.47 11.06
C THR A 248 -9.25 1.03 11.84
N ILE A 249 -9.45 1.34 13.13
CA ILE A 249 -8.44 1.86 14.03
C ILE A 249 -8.40 0.98 15.28
N HIS A 250 -7.30 0.26 15.48
CA HIS A 250 -7.11 -0.63 16.63
C HIS A 250 -5.92 -0.17 17.47
N GLY A 251 -6.03 -0.29 18.80
CA GLY A 251 -4.89 -0.02 19.70
C GLY A 251 -4.51 1.46 19.85
N SER A 252 -5.34 2.35 19.31
CA SER A 252 -5.16 3.81 19.37
C SER A 252 -5.54 4.36 20.74
N ASP A 253 -4.69 5.21 21.32
CA ASP A 253 -4.97 5.89 22.58
C ASP A 253 -5.76 7.19 22.36
N THR A 254 -5.55 7.84 21.21
CA THR A 254 -6.21 9.08 20.85
C THR A 254 -6.69 9.10 19.40
N VAL A 255 -7.94 9.52 19.20
CA VAL A 255 -8.55 9.79 17.89
C VAL A 255 -9.20 11.17 17.97
N THR A 256 -8.48 12.22 17.58
CA THR A 256 -8.93 13.61 17.74
C THR A 256 -9.48 14.19 16.45
N GLY A 257 -10.62 14.88 16.53
CA GLY A 257 -11.26 15.58 15.40
C GLY A 257 -12.04 14.69 14.41
N LEU A 258 -11.94 13.36 14.52
CA LEU A 258 -12.66 12.45 13.62
C LEU A 258 -14.19 12.55 13.81
N ALA A 259 -14.64 12.59 15.06
CA ALA A 259 -16.07 12.71 15.38
C ALA A 259 -16.67 14.00 14.81
N ASP A 260 -15.99 15.14 15.00
CA ASP A 260 -16.42 16.42 14.46
C ASP A 260 -16.44 16.42 12.93
N ARG A 261 -15.49 15.74 12.29
CA ARG A 261 -15.45 15.65 10.83
C ARG A 261 -16.56 14.77 10.27
N LEU A 262 -16.85 13.66 10.94
CA LEU A 262 -17.95 12.80 10.55
C LEU A 262 -19.30 13.49 10.71
N ARG A 263 -19.44 14.45 11.65
CA ARG A 263 -20.65 15.31 11.81
C ARG A 263 -20.91 16.26 10.63
N ASP A 264 -19.89 16.57 9.83
CA ASP A 264 -20.04 17.52 8.73
C ASP A 264 -20.62 16.83 7.48
N PRO A 265 -21.85 17.19 7.03
CA PRO A 265 -22.44 16.62 5.82
C PRO A 265 -21.70 17.03 4.53
N ALA A 266 -20.89 18.11 4.55
CA ALA A 266 -20.05 18.48 3.43
C ALA A 266 -18.83 17.55 3.26
N CYS A 267 -18.49 16.77 4.29
CA CYS A 267 -17.42 15.78 4.21
C CYS A 267 -17.87 14.56 3.43
N ARG A 268 -17.20 14.20 2.32
CA ARG A 268 -17.50 12.96 1.60
C ARG A 268 -17.40 11.71 2.46
N MET A 269 -16.47 11.69 3.40
CA MET A 269 -16.30 10.58 4.34
C MET A 269 -17.53 10.39 5.24
N SER A 270 -18.32 11.43 5.56
CA SER A 270 -19.48 11.29 6.45
C SER A 270 -20.62 10.48 5.84
N TYR A 271 -20.75 10.46 4.51
CA TYR A 271 -21.82 9.73 3.82
C TYR A 271 -21.33 8.57 2.93
N GLN A 272 -20.02 8.42 2.67
CA GLN A 272 -19.47 7.28 1.92
C GLN A 272 -18.79 6.22 2.77
N LEU A 273 -18.52 6.50 4.04
CA LEU A 273 -17.91 5.52 4.94
C LEU A 273 -18.92 4.42 5.27
N GLU A 274 -18.67 3.22 4.75
CA GLU A 274 -19.51 2.03 4.92
C GLU A 274 -19.13 1.24 6.17
N VAL A 275 -17.88 1.35 6.63
CA VAL A 275 -17.39 0.64 7.81
C VAL A 275 -16.48 1.55 8.62
N LEU A 276 -16.87 1.78 9.87
CA LEU A 276 -16.04 2.44 10.89
C LEU A 276 -15.89 1.49 12.08
N GLU A 277 -14.66 1.09 12.37
CA GLU A 277 -14.35 0.21 13.49
C GLU A 277 -13.24 0.83 14.33
N ILE A 278 -13.53 1.14 15.60
CA ILE A 278 -12.56 1.73 16.53
C ILE A 278 -12.45 0.84 17.76
N ALA A 279 -11.29 0.18 17.93
CA ALA A 279 -10.99 -0.65 19.09
C ALA A 279 -9.99 0.06 20.02
N VAL A 280 -10.50 0.58 21.14
CA VAL A 280 -9.73 1.35 22.12
C VAL A 280 -9.06 0.41 23.15
N PRO A 281 -7.79 0.65 23.54
CA PRO A 281 -7.11 -0.09 24.60
C PRO A 281 -7.89 -0.09 25.94
N ARG A 282 -7.65 -1.09 26.79
CA ARG A 282 -8.39 -1.39 28.04
C ARG A 282 -8.39 -0.32 29.14
N SER A 283 -7.93 0.91 28.91
CA SER A 283 -7.96 1.95 29.95
C SER A 283 -9.40 2.45 30.17
N VAL A 284 -9.94 2.16 31.36
CA VAL A 284 -11.36 2.32 31.71
C VAL A 284 -11.87 3.77 31.57
N GLN A 285 -11.05 4.76 31.89
CA GLN A 285 -11.45 6.18 31.85
C GLN A 285 -11.56 6.78 30.44
N ARG A 286 -10.80 6.28 29.46
CA ARG A 286 -10.85 6.82 28.08
C ARG A 286 -11.96 6.17 27.26
N ARG A 287 -12.35 4.94 27.59
CA ARG A 287 -13.47 4.24 26.95
C ARG A 287 -14.77 5.04 27.01
N THR A 288 -15.10 5.64 28.15
CA THR A 288 -16.35 6.38 28.36
C THR A 288 -16.43 7.63 27.49
N ALA A 289 -15.37 8.45 27.43
CA ALA A 289 -15.38 9.67 26.62
C ALA A 289 -15.52 9.40 25.10
N TYR A 290 -14.86 8.37 24.59
CA TYR A 290 -15.03 7.96 23.18
C TYR A 290 -16.39 7.33 22.94
N ALA A 291 -16.84 6.44 23.83
CA ALA A 291 -18.15 5.81 23.73
C ALA A 291 -19.25 6.88 23.75
N ASP A 292 -19.20 7.86 24.63
CA ASP A 292 -20.22 8.91 24.73
C ASP A 292 -20.22 9.81 23.48
N ALA A 293 -19.04 10.19 22.96
CA ALA A 293 -18.94 10.98 21.74
C ALA A 293 -19.52 10.24 20.51
N PHE A 294 -19.16 8.97 20.31
CA PHE A 294 -19.66 8.18 19.16
C PHE A 294 -21.08 7.63 19.37
N THR A 295 -21.55 7.47 20.61
CA THR A 295 -22.94 7.10 20.92
C THR A 295 -23.87 8.29 20.67
N SER A 296 -23.45 9.52 21.00
CA SER A 296 -24.21 10.74 20.67
C SER A 296 -24.39 10.96 19.16
N LEU A 297 -23.47 10.43 18.35
CA LEU A 297 -23.56 10.42 16.89
C LEU A 297 -24.59 9.41 16.37
N ASN A 298 -24.88 8.34 17.12
CA ASN A 298 -25.76 7.27 16.69
C ASN A 298 -27.23 7.74 16.56
N ASP A 299 -27.68 8.61 17.46
CA ASP A 299 -29.06 9.11 17.46
C ASP A 299 -29.33 10.19 16.40
N ASP A 300 -28.35 11.05 16.09
CA ASP A 300 -28.46 12.10 15.06
C ASP A 300 -28.36 11.52 13.63
N TYR A 301 -27.48 10.54 13.42
CA TYR A 301 -27.32 9.88 12.12
C TYR A 301 -28.44 8.89 11.83
N LEU A 302 -29.12 8.33 12.83
CA LEU A 302 -30.30 7.48 12.64
C LEU A 302 -31.47 8.21 11.98
N ALA A 303 -31.59 9.52 12.17
CA ALA A 303 -32.64 10.33 11.54
C ALA A 303 -32.27 10.72 10.10
N ALA A 304 -31.08 11.26 9.88
CA ALA A 304 -30.60 11.65 8.55
C ALA A 304 -30.37 10.43 7.63
N ALA A 305 -29.90 9.30 8.19
CA ALA A 305 -29.64 8.09 7.42
C ALA A 305 -30.90 7.27 7.09
N LYS A 306 -32.03 7.53 7.78
CA LYS A 306 -33.32 6.88 7.51
C LYS A 306 -33.96 7.32 6.19
N GLU A 307 -33.78 8.57 5.79
CA GLU A 307 -34.42 9.14 4.60
C GLU A 307 -33.59 8.98 3.32
N TRP A 308 -32.24 9.01 3.38
CA TRP A 308 -31.42 9.23 2.19
C TRP A 308 -30.58 8.04 1.71
N PHE A 309 -30.48 6.95 2.47
CA PHE A 309 -29.59 5.84 2.10
C PHE A 309 -30.34 4.62 1.52
N PRO A 310 -29.87 4.08 0.37
CA PRO A 310 -30.29 2.78 -0.12
C PRO A 310 -30.06 1.70 0.95
N SER A 311 -30.92 0.69 1.00
CA SER A 311 -30.93 -0.36 2.04
C SER A 311 -29.57 -1.07 2.27
N ARG A 312 -28.64 -0.99 1.30
CA ARG A 312 -27.28 -1.56 1.40
C ARG A 312 -26.30 -0.72 2.22
N SER A 313 -26.54 0.58 2.41
CA SER A 313 -25.67 1.49 3.17
C SER A 313 -26.05 1.59 4.65
N LYS A 314 -27.12 0.89 5.08
CA LYS A 314 -27.57 0.81 6.48
C LYS A 314 -26.64 -0.05 7.38
N ALA A 315 -25.56 -0.59 6.81
CA ALA A 315 -24.64 -1.51 7.48
C ALA A 315 -23.34 -0.84 7.98
N ALA A 316 -23.25 0.49 7.97
CA ALA A 316 -22.22 1.21 8.74
C ALA A 316 -22.53 1.12 10.23
N VAL A 317 -22.37 -0.10 10.75
CA VAL A 317 -22.48 -0.43 12.17
C VAL A 317 -21.19 0.09 12.80
N ILE A 318 -21.33 1.11 13.64
CA ILE A 318 -20.32 1.47 14.64
C ILE A 318 -20.19 0.23 15.54
N SER A 319 -19.14 -0.56 15.34
CA SER A 319 -18.77 -1.59 16.32
C SER A 319 -18.16 -0.87 17.53
N VAL A 320 -19.03 -0.47 18.45
CA VAL A 320 -18.64 0.07 19.75
C VAL A 320 -18.02 -1.06 20.57
N VAL A 321 -16.70 -0.97 20.74
CA VAL A 321 -15.91 -1.50 21.87
C VAL A 321 -16.15 -2.98 22.21
N ASP A 322 -15.29 -3.88 21.70
CA ASP A 322 -15.23 -5.26 22.21
C ASP A 322 -13.97 -5.51 23.06
N GLU A 323 -14.17 -6.25 24.14
CA GLU A 323 -13.17 -6.66 25.10
C GLU A 323 -12.45 -7.91 24.64
N ALA A 324 -11.17 -7.75 24.31
CA ALA A 324 -10.23 -8.85 24.12
C ALA A 324 -10.51 -9.74 22.88
N CYS A 325 -9.51 -9.85 22.02
CA CYS A 325 -9.33 -11.09 21.27
C CYS A 325 -9.40 -12.26 22.28
N ASP A 326 -10.47 -13.05 22.21
CA ASP A 326 -10.47 -14.51 22.24
C ASP A 326 -11.86 -15.12 22.56
N ASN A 327 -12.90 -14.34 22.86
CA ASN A 327 -14.27 -14.85 22.94
C ASN A 327 -15.29 -13.79 22.55
N ALA A 328 -15.57 -13.67 21.25
CA ALA A 328 -16.62 -12.79 20.73
C ALA A 328 -17.99 -13.24 21.24
N ARG A 329 -18.57 -12.49 22.18
CA ARG A 329 -20.02 -12.47 22.41
C ARG A 329 -20.52 -11.13 21.94
N ALA A 330 -21.06 -11.12 20.72
CA ALA A 330 -21.81 -10.00 20.18
C ALA A 330 -22.88 -9.56 21.19
N VAL A 331 -22.80 -8.31 21.65
CA VAL A 331 -23.87 -7.71 22.45
C VAL A 331 -25.07 -7.50 21.52
N HIS A 332 -25.98 -8.46 21.55
CA HIS A 332 -27.26 -8.40 20.85
C HIS A 332 -28.12 -7.24 21.37
N ARG A 333 -28.22 -6.17 20.57
CA ARG A 333 -29.49 -5.49 20.28
C ARG A 333 -29.68 -5.21 18.78
N LEU A 334 -29.21 -6.12 17.93
CA LEU A 334 -29.82 -6.38 16.63
C LEU A 334 -30.62 -7.67 16.75
N ASN A 335 -31.93 -7.54 16.54
CA ASN A 335 -32.93 -8.58 16.69
C ASN A 335 -32.51 -9.89 15.99
N GLU A 336 -32.75 -11.02 16.67
CA GLU A 336 -32.31 -12.39 16.32
C GLU A 336 -32.81 -12.90 14.96
N SER A 337 -33.62 -12.14 14.22
CA SER A 337 -34.09 -12.49 12.88
C SER A 337 -33.14 -12.12 11.73
N MET A 338 -32.02 -11.43 12.00
CA MET A 338 -31.07 -10.97 10.95
C MET A 338 -29.80 -11.81 10.79
N MET A 339 -29.63 -12.89 11.57
CA MET A 339 -28.44 -13.74 11.58
C MET A 339 -28.55 -14.99 10.69
N GLY A 340 -29.08 -14.85 9.47
CA GLY A 340 -29.02 -15.97 8.53
C GLY A 340 -29.45 -15.56 7.15
N LEU A 341 -28.48 -15.24 6.29
CA LEU A 341 -28.60 -15.42 4.84
C LEU A 341 -27.23 -15.23 4.17
N HIS A 342 -26.46 -16.32 4.12
CA HIS A 342 -25.81 -16.67 2.86
C HIS A 342 -26.92 -16.76 1.81
N PHE A 343 -26.87 -16.02 0.70
CA PHE A 343 -27.24 -16.57 -0.61
C PHE A 343 -26.73 -15.73 -1.78
N ARG A 344 -26.01 -16.44 -2.66
CA ARG A 344 -25.70 -16.10 -4.04
C ARG A 344 -26.95 -16.34 -4.88
N VAL A 345 -27.48 -15.34 -5.58
CA VAL A 345 -28.39 -15.57 -6.72
C VAL A 345 -28.05 -14.64 -7.88
N ARG A 346 -27.69 -15.28 -8.98
CA ARG A 346 -27.62 -14.79 -10.35
C ARG A 346 -29.00 -15.08 -10.96
N SER A 347 -29.64 -14.14 -11.65
CA SER A 347 -30.57 -14.52 -12.72
C SER A 347 -30.88 -13.36 -13.66
N ASN A 348 -30.60 -13.64 -14.93
CA ASN A 348 -30.97 -12.91 -16.13
C ASN A 348 -32.49 -12.75 -16.28
N ALA A 349 -32.85 -11.77 -17.10
CA ALA A 349 -34.16 -11.50 -17.67
C ALA A 349 -34.88 -12.73 -18.26
N LYS A 350 -36.21 -12.83 -18.06
CA LYS A 350 -37.25 -12.72 -19.13
C LYS A 350 -38.66 -13.06 -18.59
N ALA A 351 -39.58 -12.17 -18.94
CA ALA A 351 -41.00 -12.28 -19.31
C ALA A 351 -41.92 -13.45 -18.89
N SER A 352 -43.20 -13.07 -18.87
CA SER A 352 -44.46 -13.85 -18.87
C SER A 352 -44.89 -14.36 -17.49
N SER A 353 -46.16 -14.35 -17.09
CA SER A 353 -47.43 -13.84 -17.63
C SER A 353 -48.48 -14.22 -16.58
N SER A 354 -49.57 -13.44 -16.48
CA SER A 354 -50.87 -13.81 -15.88
C SER A 354 -50.83 -14.12 -14.35
N THR A 355 -51.81 -13.81 -13.52
CA THR A 355 -53.25 -13.59 -13.72
C THR A 355 -53.75 -12.97 -12.41
N SER A 356 -54.72 -12.06 -12.46
CA SER A 356 -55.53 -11.73 -11.28
C SER A 356 -56.87 -12.45 -11.42
N ASP A 357 -57.12 -13.29 -10.42
CA ASP A 357 -58.39 -13.72 -9.80
C ASP A 357 -59.54 -12.67 -9.94
N HIS A 358 -60.84 -12.97 -9.87
CA HIS A 358 -61.61 -14.09 -9.34
C HIS A 358 -63.10 -13.89 -9.71
N VAL A 359 -63.95 -14.85 -9.29
CA VAL A 359 -65.40 -14.76 -8.95
C VAL A 359 -66.41 -15.46 -9.89
N VAL A 360 -66.68 -16.72 -9.52
CA VAL A 360 -67.98 -17.37 -9.16
C VAL A 360 -69.28 -17.06 -9.92
N SER A 361 -70.01 -18.17 -10.18
CA SER A 361 -71.46 -18.37 -10.37
C SER A 361 -71.97 -18.37 -11.81
N ASP A 362 -73.00 -19.13 -12.20
CA ASP A 362 -73.55 -20.42 -11.82
C ASP A 362 -74.61 -20.73 -12.91
N VAL A 363 -75.03 -21.99 -13.01
CA VAL A 363 -76.29 -22.47 -13.62
C VAL A 363 -76.45 -22.60 -15.15
N ALA A 364 -76.66 -23.87 -15.52
CA ALA A 364 -77.42 -24.48 -16.63
C ALA A 364 -76.85 -24.46 -18.06
#